data_AF-A0A2W6S9D3-F1
#
_entry.id   AF-A0A2W6S9D3-F1
#
_cell.length_a   1.000
_cell.length_b   1.000
_cell.length_c   1.000
_cell.angle_alpha   90.00
_cell.angle_beta   90.00
_cell.angle_gamma   90.00
#
_symmetry.space_group_name_H-M   'P 1'
#
loop_
_entity.id
_entity.type
_entity.pdbx_description
1 polymer ?
#
loop_
_entity_poly.entity_id
_entity_poly.type
_entity_poly.pdbx_seq_one_letter_code
_entity_poly.pdbx_strand_id
1 'polypeptide(L)' 'DAGFEWREPGCSACLGMNPDKVPAGERCASTSNRNFMGRQGPGSRTHLVSPAMAAAAAITGKLTDVRELLNNDKGVPSR' A
#
# COMPACT_ATOMS: atom_id res chain seq x y z
N ASP A 1 -3.24 17.15 9.57
CA ASP A 1 -3.06 15.70 9.35
C ASP A 1 -3.06 15.34 7.88
N ALA A 2 -2.43 14.21 7.52
CA ALA A 2 -2.27 13.76 6.14
C ALA A 2 -3.52 13.07 5.55
N GLY A 3 -4.69 13.18 6.19
CA GLY A 3 -5.98 12.69 5.68
C GLY A 3 -6.22 11.17 5.78
N PHE A 4 -5.38 10.45 6.52
CA PHE A 4 -5.55 9.01 6.75
C PHE A 4 -6.37 8.72 8.01
N GLU A 5 -6.95 7.53 8.08
CA GLU A 5 -7.70 7.07 9.25
C GLU A 5 -6.81 6.22 10.16
N TRP A 6 -6.74 6.60 11.44
CA TRP A 6 -6.26 5.69 12.47
C TRP A 6 -7.33 4.66 12.81
N ARG A 7 -6.93 3.40 12.95
CA ARG A 7 -7.76 2.30 13.43
C ARG A 7 -7.20 1.76 14.74
N GLU A 8 -8.05 1.10 15.52
CA GLU A 8 -7.61 0.33 16.69
C GLU A 8 -6.55 -0.72 16.31
N PRO A 9 -5.61 -1.03 17.20
CA PRO A 9 -4.54 -1.99 16.91
C PRO A 9 -5.14 -3.36 16.58
N GLY A 10 -4.80 -3.88 15.40
CA GLY A 10 -5.31 -5.16 14.92
C GLY A 10 -4.87 -5.48 13.50
N CYS A 11 -5.25 -6.66 13.02
CA CYS A 11 -4.87 -7.13 11.69
C CYS A 11 -5.55 -6.37 10.53
N SER A 12 -6.65 -5.64 10.78
CA SER A 12 -7.44 -4.95 9.76
C SER A 12 -7.64 -5.81 8.49
N ALA A 13 -7.43 -5.25 7.29
CA ALA A 13 -7.60 -5.92 6.00
C ALA A 13 -6.70 -7.14 5.79
N CYS A 14 -5.75 -7.45 6.68
CA CYS A 14 -4.81 -8.57 6.50
C CYS A 14 -5.50 -9.93 6.32
N LEU A 15 -6.73 -10.14 6.81
CA LEU A 15 -7.48 -11.39 6.64
C LEU A 15 -8.67 -11.26 5.66
N GLY A 16 -9.13 -10.04 5.37
CA GLY A 16 -10.27 -9.79 4.47
C GLY A 16 -11.62 -10.30 4.99
N MET A 17 -11.70 -10.72 6.26
CA MET A 17 -12.94 -11.19 6.91
C MET A 17 -13.67 -10.09 7.69
N ASN A 18 -12.99 -8.96 7.94
CA ASN A 18 -13.55 -7.77 8.55
C ASN A 18 -14.11 -6.81 7.46
N PRO A 19 -14.75 -5.70 7.85
CA PRO A 19 -15.26 -4.70 6.90
C PRO A 19 -14.17 -4.00 6.07
N ASP A 20 -12.92 -4.03 6.51
CA ASP A 20 -11.81 -3.40 5.81
C ASP A 20 -11.40 -4.24 4.60
N LYS A 21 -11.96 -3.91 3.43
CA LYS A 21 -11.70 -4.62 2.17
C LYS A 21 -11.28 -3.64 1.08
N VAL A 22 -10.33 -4.07 0.28
CA VAL A 22 -9.94 -3.41 -0.95
C VAL A 22 -11.01 -3.72 -2.00
N PRO A 23 -11.61 -2.71 -2.66
CA PRO A 23 -12.63 -2.94 -3.68
C PRO A 23 -12.13 -3.78 -4.86
N ALA A 24 -13.05 -4.43 -5.56
CA ALA A 24 -12.72 -5.20 -6.77
C ALA A 24 -12.17 -4.27 -7.86
N GLY A 25 -11.14 -4.72 -8.58
CA GLY A 25 -10.45 -3.93 -9.61
C GLY A 25 -9.40 -2.97 -9.07
N GLU A 26 -9.42 -2.68 -7.77
CA GLU A 26 -8.46 -1.76 -7.13
C GLU A 26 -7.14 -2.43 -6.76
N ARG A 27 -6.14 -1.57 -6.54
CA ARG A 27 -4.80 -1.96 -6.11
C ARG A 27 -4.50 -1.43 -4.71
N CYS A 28 -3.89 -2.26 -3.88
CA CYS A 28 -3.46 -1.88 -2.54
C CYS A 28 -1.95 -2.03 -2.39
N ALA A 29 -1.28 -0.98 -1.89
CA ALA A 29 0.08 -1.04 -1.39
C ALA A 29 0.02 -1.36 0.11
N SER A 30 0.41 -2.58 0.49
CA SER A 30 0.23 -3.08 1.86
C SER A 30 1.56 -3.46 2.50
N THR A 31 1.72 -3.12 3.77
CA THR A 31 2.83 -3.55 4.64
C THR A 31 2.56 -4.89 5.33
N SER A 32 1.49 -5.59 4.94
CA SER A 32 1.24 -6.96 5.38
C SER A 32 2.25 -7.95 4.79
N ASN A 33 2.14 -9.23 5.14
CA ASN A 33 3.05 -10.28 4.68
C ASN A 33 2.43 -11.25 3.66
N ARG A 34 1.21 -11.02 3.19
CA ARG A 34 0.48 -11.94 2.29
C ARG A 34 -0.30 -11.17 1.23
N ASN A 35 -0.20 -11.62 -0.02
CA ASN A 35 -0.85 -10.98 -1.18
C ASN A 35 -1.49 -11.97 -2.17
N PHE A 36 -1.88 -13.16 -1.72
CA PHE A 36 -2.61 -14.08 -2.62
C PHE A 36 -3.94 -13.47 -3.08
N MET A 37 -4.45 -13.92 -4.24
CA MET A 37 -5.67 -13.36 -4.84
C MET A 37 -6.86 -13.44 -3.87
N GLY A 38 -7.61 -12.34 -3.75
CA GLY A 38 -8.78 -12.26 -2.86
C GLY A 38 -8.45 -12.00 -1.39
N ARG A 39 -7.17 -11.93 -1.00
CA ARG A 39 -6.74 -11.82 0.41
C ARG A 39 -7.31 -10.62 1.14
N GLN A 40 -7.17 -9.44 0.56
CA GLN A 40 -7.61 -8.18 1.16
C GLN A 40 -8.94 -7.70 0.54
N GLY A 41 -9.52 -8.48 -0.36
CA GLY A 41 -10.74 -8.16 -1.07
C GLY A 41 -10.85 -8.99 -2.37
N PRO A 42 -12.01 -9.60 -2.66
CA PRO A 42 -12.22 -10.32 -3.91
C PRO A 42 -11.97 -9.44 -5.14
N GLY A 43 -11.21 -9.93 -6.11
CA GLY A 43 -10.90 -9.18 -7.33
C GLY A 43 -9.95 -7.99 -7.17
N SER A 44 -9.39 -7.76 -5.97
CA SER A 44 -8.35 -6.76 -5.74
C SER A 44 -6.94 -7.34 -5.95
N ARG A 45 -5.95 -6.44 -6.16
CA ARG A 45 -4.54 -6.82 -6.24
C ARG A 45 -3.71 -6.12 -5.15
N THR A 46 -3.10 -6.92 -4.29
CA THR A 46 -2.22 -6.43 -3.22
C THR A 46 -0.75 -6.49 -3.63
N HIS A 47 -0.02 -5.42 -3.35
CA HIS A 47 1.41 -5.28 -3.50
C HIS A 47 2.06 -5.19 -2.13
N LEU A 48 2.95 -6.13 -1.80
CA LEU A 48 3.71 -6.11 -0.56
C LEU A 48 4.84 -5.09 -0.68
N VAL A 49 4.86 -4.12 0.22
CA VAL A 49 5.82 -3.00 0.19
C VAL A 49 6.27 -2.65 1.60
N SER A 50 7.42 -1.97 1.71
CA SER A 50 7.86 -1.42 2.99
C SER A 50 6.98 -0.24 3.43
N PRO A 51 7.00 0.16 4.72
CA PRO A 51 6.28 1.34 5.19
C PRO A 51 6.61 2.62 4.42
N ALA A 52 7.89 2.82 4.08
CA ALA A 52 8.33 3.98 3.32
C ALA A 52 7.74 4.01 1.89
N MET A 53 7.67 2.85 1.24
CA MET A 53 7.05 2.70 -0.09
C MET A 53 5.52 2.86 -0.04
N ALA A 54 4.86 2.37 1.01
CA ALA A 54 3.42 2.59 1.22
C ALA A 54 3.11 4.09 1.36
N ALA A 55 3.92 4.82 2.13
CA ALA A 55 3.80 6.27 2.25
C ALA A 55 4.04 6.99 0.91
N ALA A 56 5.06 6.58 0.14
CA ALA A 56 5.31 7.13 -1.20
C ALA A 56 4.13 6.92 -2.15
N ALA A 57 3.52 5.73 -2.12
CA ALA A 57 2.34 5.43 -2.93
C ALA A 57 1.12 6.24 -2.50
N ALA A 58 0.92 6.45 -1.18
CA ALA A 58 -0.15 7.28 -0.65
C ALA A 58 -0.03 8.75 -1.08
N ILE A 59 1.20 9.29 -1.11
CA ILE A 59 1.46 10.68 -1.54
C ILE A 59 1.24 10.85 -3.05
N THR A 60 1.65 9.88 -3.86
CA THR A 60 1.68 10.00 -5.33
C THR A 60 0.46 9.43 -6.05
N GLY A 61 -0.40 8.69 -5.34
CA GLY A 61 -1.60 8.06 -5.91
C GLY A 61 -1.31 6.87 -6.82
N LYS A 62 -0.07 6.35 -6.84
CA LYS A 62 0.36 5.22 -7.67
C LYS A 62 1.51 4.48 -7.00
N LEU A 63 1.81 3.26 -7.43
CA LEU A 63 3.01 2.56 -6.97
C LEU A 63 4.25 3.34 -7.40
N THR A 64 5.00 3.81 -6.41
CA THR A 64 6.14 4.72 -6.60
C THR A 64 7.32 4.23 -5.82
N ASP A 65 8.51 4.31 -6.42
CA ASP A 65 9.77 4.09 -5.74
C ASP A 65 10.04 5.23 -4.76
N VAL A 66 10.13 4.90 -3.46
CA VAL A 66 10.36 5.89 -2.40
C VAL A 66 11.65 6.68 -2.58
N ARG A 67 12.63 6.12 -3.30
CA ARG A 67 13.89 6.82 -3.62
C ARG A 67 13.66 8.06 -4.47
N GLU A 68 12.62 8.10 -5.29
CA GLU A 68 12.25 9.28 -6.08
C GLU A 68 11.81 10.46 -5.20
N LEU A 69 11.35 10.18 -3.97
CA LEU A 69 10.92 11.20 -3.01
C LEU A 69 11.99 11.56 -1.98
N LEU A 70 12.90 10.63 -1.67
CA LEU A 70 13.95 10.83 -0.67
C LEU A 70 15.25 11.39 -1.27
N ASN A 71 15.49 11.15 -2.56
CA ASN A 71 16.69 11.66 -3.21
C ASN A 71 16.44 13.09 -3.71
N ASN A 72 17.04 14.08 -3.04
CA ASN A 72 17.15 15.45 -3.58
C ASN A 72 18.09 15.53 -4.81
N ASP A 73 18.78 14.43 -5.13
CA ASP A 73 19.69 14.33 -6.27
C ASP A 73 18.93 13.93 -7.53
N LYS A 74 18.70 14.92 -8.39
CA LYS A 74 18.24 14.70 -9.75
C LYS A 74 19.22 13.78 -10.47
N GLY A 75 18.84 12.53 -10.74
CA GLY A 75 19.41 11.78 -11.86
C GLY A 75 20.09 10.44 -11.59
N VAL A 76 19.75 9.69 -10.55
CA VAL A 76 20.06 8.25 -10.55
C VAL A 76 18.81 7.50 -11.05
N PRO A 77 18.81 6.93 -12.27
CA PRO A 77 17.66 6.17 -12.74
C PRO A 77 17.44 4.97 -11.81
N SER A 78 16.18 4.73 -11.43
CA SER A 78 15.78 3.47 -10.84
C SER A 78 16.22 2.36 -11.80
N ARG A 79 17.07 1.44 -11.31
CA ARG A 79 17.51 0.27 -12.09
C ARG A 79 16.35 -0.47 -12.75
#